data_AF-A0A0D0SEX2-F1
#
_entry.id   AF-A0A0D0SEX2-F1
#
_cell.length_a   1.000
_cell.length_b   1.000
_cell.length_c   1.000
_cell.angle_alpha   90.00
_cell.angle_beta   90.00
_cell.angle_gamma   90.00
#
_symmetry.space_group_name_H-M   'P 1'
#
loop_
_entity.id
_entity.type
_entity.pdbx_description
1 polymer ?
#
loop_
_entity_poly.entity_id
_entity_poly.type
_entity_poly.pdbx_seq_one_letter_code
_entity_poly.pdbx_strand_id
1 'polypeptide(L)'
;MNELQEIVNRIDKADAILIGASNGLSITEGLHLFANNQALEEVFGDLKRKYGLQNILQGMMGRWPSEEEKWGYWSRLIERYCTEYKETQVMSDLKAIIGEKDYFVVTSNGECHFELCGFDEEKVFEVEGDWLHMQCAKPCHDTIYPSFEVAKELYKNLKDGKVPTHMLPRCPKCGGMMEPNFQVHSGFIPQEKISKELSRIFN
;
A
#
# COMPACT_ATOMS: atom_id res chain seq x y z
N MET A 1 12.45 -36.78 8.01
CA MET A 1 11.36 -35.79 7.89
C MET A 1 11.87 -34.70 6.97
N ASN A 2 11.19 -34.39 5.87
CA ASN A 2 11.68 -33.33 4.97
C ASN A 2 11.43 -31.95 5.59
N GLU A 3 12.16 -30.94 5.13
CA GLU A 3 12.12 -29.58 5.67
C GLU A 3 10.71 -28.97 5.70
N LEU A 4 9.89 -29.24 4.68
CA LEU A 4 8.50 -28.80 4.62
C LEU A 4 7.64 -29.42 5.74
N GLN A 5 7.81 -30.70 6.03
CA GLN A 5 7.06 -31.36 7.10
C GLN A 5 7.39 -30.77 8.48
N GLU A 6 8.64 -30.36 8.69
CA GLU A 6 9.03 -29.67 9.92
C GLU A 6 8.39 -28.29 10.03
N ILE A 7 8.34 -27.53 8.93
CA ILE A 7 7.65 -26.23 8.88
C ILE A 7 6.16 -26.39 9.20
N VAL A 8 5.48 -27.35 8.57
CA VAL A 8 4.06 -27.64 8.84
C VAL A 8 3.86 -27.99 10.32
N ASN A 9 4.67 -28.88 10.87
CA ASN A 9 4.57 -29.26 12.28
C ASN A 9 4.79 -28.06 13.23
N ARG A 10 5.69 -27.13 12.88
CA ARG A 10 5.93 -25.92 13.68
C ARG A 10 4.77 -24.95 13.61
N ILE A 11 4.19 -24.75 12.43
CA ILE A 11 3.00 -23.91 12.25
C ILE A 11 1.80 -24.51 12.99
N ASP A 12 1.59 -25.82 12.87
CA ASP A 12 0.46 -26.51 13.52
C ASP A 12 0.50 -26.41 15.05
N LYS A 13 1.72 -26.48 15.63
CA LYS A 13 1.94 -26.41 17.08
C LYS A 13 2.07 -24.98 17.63
N ALA A 14 2.13 -23.96 16.77
CA ALA A 14 2.28 -22.58 17.21
C ALA A 14 1.00 -22.08 17.87
N ASP A 15 1.13 -21.37 18.99
CA ASP A 15 0.00 -20.70 19.65
C ASP A 15 -0.50 -19.49 18.83
N ALA A 16 0.40 -18.83 18.12
CA ALA A 16 0.12 -17.69 17.24
C ALA A 16 1.17 -17.58 16.11
N ILE A 17 0.85 -16.81 15.06
CA ILE A 17 1.70 -16.62 13.88
C ILE A 17 2.04 -15.13 13.69
N LEU A 18 3.33 -14.81 13.69
CA LEU A 18 3.82 -13.50 13.23
C LEU A 18 4.23 -13.59 11.75
N ILE A 19 3.59 -12.79 10.91
CA ILE A 19 3.80 -12.78 9.47
C ILE A 19 4.65 -11.56 9.11
N GLY A 20 5.88 -11.80 8.68
CA GLY A 20 6.70 -10.79 8.03
C GLY A 20 6.50 -10.84 6.52
N ALA A 21 6.03 -9.75 5.92
CA ALA A 21 5.85 -9.66 4.48
C ALA A 21 6.58 -8.45 3.89
N SER A 22 6.97 -8.59 2.63
CA SER A 22 7.59 -7.52 1.85
C SER A 22 7.31 -7.77 0.36
N ASN A 23 8.00 -7.07 -0.53
CA ASN A 23 7.70 -7.03 -1.95
C ASN A 23 7.77 -8.41 -2.67
N GLY A 24 8.36 -9.43 -2.04
CA GLY A 24 8.24 -10.82 -2.52
C GLY A 24 6.79 -11.29 -2.63
N LEU A 25 5.94 -10.92 -1.67
CA LEU A 25 4.50 -11.19 -1.70
C LEU A 25 3.80 -10.36 -2.79
N SER A 26 4.11 -9.07 -2.90
CA SER A 26 3.56 -8.21 -3.96
C SER A 26 3.87 -8.75 -5.36
N ILE A 27 5.08 -9.28 -5.57
CA ILE A 27 5.49 -9.92 -6.83
C ILE A 27 4.61 -11.14 -7.14
N THR A 28 4.30 -11.99 -6.15
CA THR A 28 3.41 -13.14 -6.36
C THR A 28 1.97 -12.71 -6.65
N GLU A 29 1.58 -11.53 -6.16
CA GLU A 29 0.30 -10.88 -6.43
C GLU A 29 0.30 -10.03 -7.73
N GLY A 30 1.36 -10.09 -8.52
CA GLY A 30 1.46 -9.41 -9.82
C GLY A 30 1.87 -7.93 -9.78
N LEU A 31 2.23 -7.42 -8.60
CA LEU A 31 2.78 -6.09 -8.40
C LEU A 31 4.31 -6.13 -8.39
N HIS A 32 4.92 -5.68 -9.49
CA HIS A 32 6.38 -5.67 -9.65
C HIS A 32 6.95 -4.24 -9.55
N LEU A 33 7.14 -3.75 -8.32
CA LEU A 33 7.55 -2.36 -8.08
C LEU A 33 8.87 -1.95 -8.75
N PHE A 34 9.79 -2.89 -8.94
CA PHE A 34 11.15 -2.63 -9.44
C PHE A 34 11.36 -2.94 -10.92
N ALA A 35 10.36 -3.52 -11.60
CA ALA A 35 10.53 -4.04 -12.94
C ALA A 35 10.08 -3.06 -14.04
N ASN A 36 10.85 -3.01 -15.13
CA ASN A 36 10.38 -2.45 -16.40
C ASN A 36 9.66 -3.56 -17.18
N ASN A 37 8.38 -3.77 -16.87
CA ASN A 37 7.59 -4.87 -17.42
C ASN A 37 6.35 -4.37 -18.17
N GLN A 38 5.56 -5.32 -18.66
CA GLN A 38 4.31 -5.03 -19.37
C GLN A 38 3.30 -4.27 -18.49
N ALA A 39 3.20 -4.59 -17.20
CA ALA A 39 2.29 -3.88 -16.29
C ALA A 39 2.63 -2.38 -16.17
N LEU A 40 3.92 -2.03 -16.11
CA LEU A 40 4.36 -0.63 -16.17
C LEU A 40 3.92 0.05 -17.47
N GLU A 41 4.04 -0.63 -18.61
CA GLU A 41 3.64 -0.10 -19.91
C GLU A 41 2.13 0.11 -20.00
N GLU A 42 1.35 -0.87 -19.55
CA GLU A 42 -0.12 -0.83 -19.54
C GLU A 42 -0.65 0.29 -18.65
N VAL A 43 -0.12 0.39 -17.43
CA VAL A 43 -0.64 1.32 -16.43
C VAL A 43 -0.03 2.70 -16.56
N PHE A 44 1.20 2.85 -17.05
CA PHE A 44 1.97 4.11 -17.02
C PHE A 44 2.79 4.40 -18.29
N GLY A 45 2.50 3.77 -19.44
CA GLY A 45 3.31 3.91 -20.66
C GLY A 45 3.52 5.35 -21.13
N ASP A 46 2.52 6.21 -21.01
CA ASP A 46 2.62 7.65 -21.29
C ASP A 46 3.61 8.36 -20.37
N LEU A 47 3.55 8.09 -19.06
CA LEU A 47 4.46 8.67 -18.07
C LEU A 47 5.87 8.11 -18.21
N LYS A 48 6.01 6.82 -18.55
CA LYS A 48 7.27 6.20 -18.92
C LYS A 48 7.92 6.90 -20.12
N ARG A 49 7.17 7.18 -21.19
CA ARG A 49 7.69 7.92 -22.35
C ARG A 49 8.03 9.38 -22.02
N LYS A 50 7.16 10.04 -21.24
CA LYS A 50 7.29 11.48 -20.91
C LYS A 50 8.42 11.76 -19.92
N TYR A 51 8.58 10.90 -18.91
CA TYR A 51 9.49 11.11 -17.78
C TYR A 51 10.62 10.08 -17.67
N GLY A 52 10.65 9.08 -18.54
CA GLY A 52 11.67 8.04 -18.53
C GLY A 52 11.54 7.05 -17.37
N LEU A 53 10.35 6.90 -16.79
CA LEU A 53 10.11 5.94 -15.70
C LEU A 53 10.52 4.52 -16.11
N GLN A 54 11.36 3.89 -15.31
CA GLN A 54 11.83 2.52 -15.54
C GLN A 54 11.05 1.49 -14.73
N ASN A 55 10.35 1.91 -13.67
CA ASN A 55 9.55 1.03 -12.83
C ASN A 55 8.51 1.85 -12.05
N ILE A 56 7.61 1.16 -11.35
CA ILE A 56 6.53 1.78 -10.58
C ILE A 56 7.11 2.59 -9.43
N LEU A 57 8.08 2.05 -8.70
CA LEU A 57 8.66 2.75 -7.53
C LEU A 57 9.21 4.14 -7.86
N GLN A 58 9.81 4.33 -9.04
CA GLN A 58 10.27 5.65 -9.49
C GLN A 58 9.14 6.68 -9.60
N GLY A 59 7.93 6.27 -9.96
CA GLY A 59 6.76 7.15 -9.98
C GLY A 59 6.26 7.47 -8.57
N MET A 60 6.23 6.47 -7.67
CA MET A 60 5.84 6.65 -6.27
C MET A 60 6.76 7.63 -5.53
N MET A 61 8.08 7.55 -5.78
CA MET A 61 9.10 8.42 -5.18
C MET A 61 9.42 9.66 -6.04
N GLY A 62 8.71 9.84 -7.16
CA GLY A 62 9.00 10.85 -8.15
C GLY A 62 8.66 12.26 -7.69
N ARG A 63 9.50 13.24 -8.06
CA ARG A 63 9.16 14.66 -7.94
C ARG A 63 8.32 15.10 -9.14
N TRP A 64 7.01 15.03 -8.97
CA TRP A 64 6.06 15.39 -10.02
C TRP A 64 6.05 16.92 -10.27
N PRO A 65 5.90 17.37 -11.54
CA PRO A 65 5.86 18.80 -11.86
C PRO A 65 4.63 19.53 -11.29
N SER A 66 3.55 18.81 -11.01
CA SER A 66 2.35 19.36 -10.39
C SER A 66 1.61 18.30 -9.56
N GLU A 67 0.76 18.76 -8.64
CA GLU A 67 -0.07 17.90 -7.81
C GLU A 67 -1.13 17.15 -8.64
N GLU A 68 -1.60 17.74 -9.75
CA GLU A 68 -2.51 17.09 -10.68
C GLU A 68 -1.89 15.86 -11.35
N GLU A 69 -0.61 15.93 -11.71
CA GLU A 69 0.10 14.77 -12.27
C GLU A 69 0.47 13.76 -11.17
N LYS A 70 0.86 14.22 -9.98
CA LYS A 70 1.13 13.35 -8.83
C LYS A 70 -0.09 12.50 -8.49
N TRP A 71 -1.22 13.14 -8.25
CA TRP A 71 -2.46 12.45 -7.91
C TRP A 71 -3.03 11.67 -9.09
N GLY A 72 -2.78 12.10 -10.33
CA GLY A 72 -3.11 11.30 -11.52
C GLY A 72 -2.28 10.02 -11.64
N TYR A 73 -1.01 10.03 -11.24
CA TYR A 73 -0.20 8.82 -11.12
C TYR A 73 -0.73 7.90 -10.02
N TRP A 74 -0.91 8.42 -8.80
CA TRP A 74 -1.36 7.62 -7.66
C TRP A 74 -2.76 7.03 -7.86
N SER A 75 -3.70 7.78 -8.46
CA SER A 75 -5.04 7.28 -8.73
C SER A 75 -5.02 6.09 -9.70
N ARG A 76 -4.13 6.09 -10.71
CA ARG A 76 -3.95 4.94 -11.63
C ARG A 76 -3.34 3.74 -10.89
N LEU A 77 -2.39 3.98 -9.99
CA LEU A 77 -1.76 2.92 -9.22
C LEU A 77 -2.77 2.21 -8.31
N ILE A 78 -3.51 3.00 -7.53
CA ILE A 78 -4.54 2.54 -6.60
C ILE A 78 -5.68 1.86 -7.37
N GLU A 79 -6.09 2.40 -8.51
CA GLU A 79 -7.10 1.72 -9.32
C GLU A 79 -6.66 0.31 -9.70
N ARG A 80 -5.44 0.18 -10.25
CA ARG A 80 -4.94 -1.10 -10.74
C ARG A 80 -4.75 -2.14 -9.63
N TYR A 81 -4.17 -1.71 -8.51
CA TYR A 81 -3.65 -2.64 -7.50
C TYR A 81 -4.47 -2.69 -6.21
N CYS A 82 -5.48 -1.83 -6.06
CA CYS A 82 -6.38 -1.83 -4.91
C CYS A 82 -7.85 -1.89 -5.34
N THR A 83 -8.31 -1.05 -6.28
CA THR A 83 -9.72 -1.07 -6.73
C THR A 83 -10.06 -2.32 -7.55
N GLU A 84 -9.23 -2.65 -8.53
CA GLU A 84 -9.40 -3.82 -9.41
C GLU A 84 -8.94 -5.13 -8.76
N TYR A 85 -8.25 -5.04 -7.62
CA TYR A 85 -7.64 -6.18 -6.96
C TYR A 85 -8.71 -7.16 -6.46
N LYS A 86 -8.38 -8.44 -6.57
CA LYS A 86 -9.20 -9.55 -6.11
C LYS A 86 -8.28 -10.55 -5.44
N GLU A 87 -8.79 -11.16 -4.38
CA GLU A 87 -8.09 -12.22 -3.68
C GLU A 87 -7.59 -13.29 -4.65
N THR A 88 -6.29 -13.60 -4.55
CA THR A 88 -5.63 -14.65 -5.32
C THR A 88 -5.53 -15.93 -4.51
N GLN A 89 -5.09 -17.02 -5.16
CA GLN A 89 -4.79 -18.27 -4.48
C GLN A 89 -3.69 -18.11 -3.42
N VAL A 90 -2.72 -17.20 -3.59
CA VAL A 90 -1.64 -16.99 -2.61
C VAL A 90 -2.20 -16.47 -1.30
N MET A 91 -3.11 -15.49 -1.35
CA MET A 91 -3.75 -14.93 -0.17
C MET A 91 -4.74 -15.92 0.46
N SER A 92 -5.49 -16.68 -0.35
CA SER A 92 -6.34 -17.77 0.14
C SER A 92 -5.52 -18.87 0.84
N ASP A 93 -4.38 -19.26 0.27
CA ASP A 93 -3.48 -20.26 0.85
C ASP A 93 -2.84 -19.74 2.14
N LEU A 94 -2.44 -18.47 2.20
CA LEU A 94 -1.91 -17.86 3.42
C LEU A 94 -2.96 -17.89 4.54
N LYS A 95 -4.21 -17.53 4.24
CA LYS A 95 -5.33 -17.65 5.20
C LYS A 95 -5.53 -19.10 5.65
N ALA A 96 -5.44 -20.07 4.74
CA ALA A 96 -5.57 -21.48 5.08
C ALA A 96 -4.41 -21.99 5.96
N ILE A 97 -3.18 -21.51 5.73
CA ILE A 97 -1.99 -21.83 6.56
C ILE A 97 -2.15 -21.27 7.98
N ILE A 98 -2.71 -20.05 8.12
CA ILE A 98 -3.00 -19.45 9.41
C ILE A 98 -4.11 -20.23 10.13
N GLY A 99 -5.16 -20.56 9.39
CA GLY A 99 -6.37 -21.20 9.92
C GLY A 99 -7.02 -20.34 11.01
N GLU A 100 -7.40 -20.97 12.12
CA GLU A 100 -8.05 -20.31 13.26
C GLU A 100 -7.06 -19.75 14.30
N LYS A 101 -5.75 -19.73 13.99
CA LYS A 101 -4.73 -19.26 14.94
C LYS A 101 -4.74 -17.73 15.03
N ASP A 102 -4.36 -17.22 16.20
CA ASP A 102 -4.10 -15.79 16.34
C ASP A 102 -2.89 -15.40 15.48
N TYR A 103 -2.89 -14.18 14.95
CA TYR A 103 -1.85 -13.73 14.05
C TYR A 103 -1.61 -12.22 14.16
N PHE A 104 -0.46 -11.79 13.67
CA PHE A 104 -0.16 -10.39 13.44
C PHE A 104 0.72 -10.26 12.19
N VAL A 105 0.50 -9.23 11.38
CA VAL A 105 1.24 -8.96 10.15
C VAL A 105 2.10 -7.72 10.35
N VAL A 106 3.39 -7.83 10.05
CA VAL A 106 4.32 -6.71 9.92
C VAL A 106 4.80 -6.69 8.48
N THR A 107 4.53 -5.61 7.76
CA THR A 107 4.80 -5.54 6.32
C THR A 107 5.40 -4.19 5.92
N SER A 108 6.29 -4.20 4.94
CA SER A 108 6.75 -2.98 4.25
C SER A 108 5.88 -2.62 3.03
N ASN A 109 4.91 -3.47 2.69
CA ASN A 109 4.03 -3.27 1.54
C ASN A 109 2.94 -2.26 1.90
N GLY A 110 2.48 -1.48 0.90
CA GLY A 110 1.52 -0.38 1.12
C GLY A 110 0.23 -0.52 0.33
N GLU A 111 0.08 -1.55 -0.50
CA GLU A 111 -1.10 -1.77 -1.35
C GLU A 111 -2.32 -2.33 -0.60
N CYS A 112 -2.20 -2.58 0.71
CA CYS A 112 -3.24 -3.10 1.62
C CYS A 112 -3.89 -4.43 1.16
N HIS A 113 -3.14 -5.32 0.51
CA HIS A 113 -3.68 -6.60 0.02
C HIS A 113 -4.17 -7.51 1.14
N PHE A 114 -3.60 -7.42 2.34
CA PHE A 114 -4.06 -8.17 3.51
C PHE A 114 -5.49 -7.77 3.88
N GLU A 115 -5.69 -6.47 4.12
CA GLU A 115 -6.97 -5.86 4.47
C GLU A 115 -8.02 -6.12 3.38
N LEU A 116 -7.64 -5.93 2.10
CA LEU A 116 -8.51 -6.19 0.96
C LEU A 116 -8.90 -7.68 0.82
N CYS A 117 -8.12 -8.60 1.40
CA CYS A 117 -8.42 -10.04 1.47
C CYS A 117 -9.12 -10.45 2.78
N GLY A 118 -9.52 -9.49 3.63
CA GLY A 118 -10.28 -9.71 4.85
C GLY A 118 -9.42 -10.03 6.08
N PHE A 119 -8.13 -9.72 6.07
CA PHE A 119 -7.35 -9.68 7.31
C PHE A 119 -7.85 -8.52 8.18
N ASP A 120 -7.77 -8.69 9.50
CA ASP A 120 -8.19 -7.68 10.46
C ASP A 120 -7.22 -6.48 10.41
N GLU A 121 -7.72 -5.30 10.08
CA GLU A 121 -6.92 -4.07 9.93
C GLU A 121 -6.15 -3.71 11.20
N GLU A 122 -6.65 -4.10 12.38
CA GLU A 122 -5.96 -3.89 13.66
C GLU A 122 -4.75 -4.82 13.84
N LYS A 123 -4.71 -5.94 13.10
CA LYS A 123 -3.63 -6.94 13.14
C LYS A 123 -2.61 -6.78 12.03
N VAL A 124 -2.72 -5.72 11.23
CA VAL A 124 -1.77 -5.42 10.15
C VAL A 124 -1.06 -4.12 10.46
N PHE A 125 0.27 -4.20 10.47
CA PHE A 125 1.14 -3.06 10.65
C PHE A 125 2.01 -2.83 9.41
N GLU A 126 1.70 -1.75 8.69
CA GLU A 126 2.42 -1.28 7.51
C GLU A 126 3.50 -0.28 7.93
N VAL A 127 4.75 -0.76 7.94
CA VAL A 127 5.90 -0.04 8.51
C VAL A 127 6.17 1.28 7.78
N GLU A 128 5.95 1.29 6.46
CA GLU A 128 6.24 2.43 5.57
C GLU A 128 4.97 3.23 5.21
N GLY A 129 3.87 2.96 5.93
CA GLY A 129 2.53 3.46 5.60
C GLY A 129 1.94 2.73 4.40
N ASP A 130 0.88 3.31 3.84
CA ASP A 130 0.05 2.65 2.83
C ASP A 130 -0.54 3.61 1.79
N TRP A 131 -1.13 3.05 0.74
CA TRP A 131 -1.63 3.76 -0.42
C TRP A 131 -3.09 4.21 -0.24
N LEU A 132 -3.82 3.60 0.69
CA LEU A 132 -5.23 3.84 0.96
C LEU A 132 -5.46 4.88 2.05
N HIS A 133 -4.38 5.45 2.60
CA HIS A 133 -4.36 6.61 3.45
C HIS A 133 -3.53 7.76 2.86
N MET A 134 -3.80 8.95 3.35
CA MET A 134 -3.13 10.19 2.99
C MET A 134 -2.93 11.07 4.22
N GLN A 135 -1.95 11.96 4.13
CA GLN A 135 -1.59 12.91 5.17
C GLN A 135 -1.48 14.32 4.61
N CYS A 136 -1.36 15.32 5.49
CA CYS A 136 -1.05 16.67 5.03
C CYS A 136 0.39 16.74 4.53
N ALA A 137 0.59 17.22 3.30
CA ALA A 137 1.94 17.37 2.70
C ALA A 137 2.83 18.41 3.40
N LYS A 138 2.23 19.23 4.26
CA LYS A 138 2.93 20.06 5.25
C LYS A 138 2.43 19.58 6.60
N PRO A 139 3.11 18.65 7.29
CA PRO A 139 2.58 17.94 8.46
C PRO A 139 2.24 18.91 9.59
N CYS A 140 1.06 19.53 9.52
CA CYS A 140 0.60 20.56 10.45
C CYS A 140 -0.06 19.95 11.69
N HIS A 141 -0.32 18.65 11.64
CA HIS A 141 -0.87 17.83 12.70
C HIS A 141 -0.65 16.35 12.35
N ASP A 142 -0.68 15.48 13.36
CA ASP A 142 -0.38 14.06 13.24
C ASP A 142 -1.66 13.24 13.01
N THR A 143 -2.32 13.42 11.87
CA THR A 143 -3.51 12.62 11.51
C THR A 143 -3.44 12.16 10.07
N ILE A 144 -3.66 10.86 9.87
CA ILE A 144 -3.85 10.21 8.58
C ILE A 144 -5.35 10.15 8.24
N TYR A 145 -5.67 10.16 6.95
CA TYR A 145 -7.04 10.19 6.43
C TYR A 145 -7.21 9.14 5.34
N PRO A 146 -8.38 8.49 5.23
CA PRO A 146 -8.64 7.55 4.14
C PRO A 146 -8.57 8.27 2.79
N SER A 147 -7.86 7.67 1.84
CA SER A 147 -7.66 8.17 0.48
C SER A 147 -8.34 7.31 -0.59
N PHE A 148 -8.81 6.10 -0.25
CA PHE A 148 -9.26 5.13 -1.25
C PHE A 148 -10.40 5.65 -2.16
N GLU A 149 -11.48 6.17 -1.57
CA GLU A 149 -12.59 6.74 -2.37
C GLU A 149 -12.20 8.04 -3.08
N VAL A 150 -11.26 8.81 -2.52
CA VAL A 150 -10.71 10.00 -3.18
C VAL A 150 -9.96 9.58 -4.45
N ALA A 151 -9.06 8.60 -4.34
CA ALA A 151 -8.28 8.10 -5.47
C ALA A 151 -9.16 7.51 -6.58
N LYS A 152 -10.20 6.75 -6.24
CA LYS A 152 -11.18 6.23 -7.20
C LYS A 152 -11.88 7.36 -7.96
N GLU A 153 -12.32 8.40 -7.26
CA GLU A 153 -13.01 9.53 -7.89
C GLU A 153 -12.07 10.36 -8.77
N LEU A 154 -10.82 10.52 -8.33
CA LEU A 154 -9.76 11.14 -9.13
C LEU A 154 -9.47 10.35 -10.41
N TYR A 155 -9.40 9.02 -10.34
CA TYR A 155 -9.17 8.16 -11.51
C TYR A 155 -10.28 8.30 -12.55
N LYS A 156 -11.56 8.30 -12.13
CA LYS A 156 -12.72 8.48 -13.05
C LYS A 156 -12.69 9.82 -13.79
N ASN A 157 -12.08 10.85 -13.20
CA ASN A 157 -12.02 12.20 -13.75
C ASN A 157 -10.67 12.53 -14.39
N LEU A 158 -9.78 11.53 -14.52
CA LEU A 158 -8.46 11.69 -15.12
C LEU A 158 -8.57 12.07 -16.60
N LYS A 159 -7.87 13.13 -17.01
CA LYS A 159 -7.77 13.55 -18.42
C LYS A 159 -6.33 13.90 -18.74
N ASP A 160 -5.78 13.32 -19.81
CA ASP A 160 -4.41 13.54 -20.26
C ASP A 160 -3.35 13.38 -19.14
N GLY A 161 -3.55 12.39 -18.27
CA GLY A 161 -2.67 12.09 -17.14
C GLY A 161 -2.76 13.07 -15.95
N LYS A 162 -3.77 13.95 -15.94
CA LYS A 162 -3.99 14.96 -14.89
C LYS A 162 -5.38 14.85 -14.30
N VAL A 163 -5.47 15.06 -12.99
CA VAL A 163 -6.75 15.25 -12.31
C VAL A 163 -7.16 16.72 -12.32
N PRO A 164 -8.46 17.06 -12.29
CA PRO A 164 -8.90 18.45 -12.18
C PRO A 164 -8.43 19.09 -10.87
N THR A 165 -7.85 20.30 -10.93
CA THR A 165 -7.28 21.00 -9.77
C THR A 165 -8.26 21.19 -8.60
N HIS A 166 -9.56 21.36 -8.88
CA HIS A 166 -10.58 21.53 -7.84
C HIS A 166 -10.91 20.24 -7.07
N MET A 167 -10.48 19.08 -7.59
CA MET A 167 -10.64 17.78 -6.94
C MET A 167 -9.42 17.37 -6.11
N LEU A 168 -8.31 18.10 -6.20
CA LEU A 168 -7.11 17.78 -5.42
C LEU A 168 -7.43 17.77 -3.92
N PRO A 169 -7.04 16.71 -3.19
CA PRO A 169 -7.37 16.58 -1.78
C PRO A 169 -6.66 17.65 -0.96
N ARG A 170 -7.42 18.26 -0.06
CA ARG A 170 -6.96 19.34 0.82
C ARG A 170 -7.03 18.93 2.28
N CYS A 171 -6.02 19.36 3.03
CA CYS A 171 -5.97 19.21 4.46
C CYS A 171 -7.16 19.94 5.10
N PRO A 172 -7.97 19.25 5.93
CA PRO A 172 -9.12 19.88 6.58
C PRO A 172 -8.71 20.85 7.69
N LYS A 173 -7.43 20.89 8.10
CA LYS A 173 -6.91 21.78 9.13
C LYS A 173 -6.29 23.05 8.57
N CYS A 174 -5.39 22.93 7.59
CA CYS A 174 -4.65 24.09 7.06
C CYS A 174 -5.03 24.48 5.62
N GLY A 175 -5.86 23.71 4.93
CA GLY A 175 -6.25 23.93 3.52
C GLY A 175 -5.13 23.64 2.49
N GLY A 176 -3.95 23.21 2.96
CA GLY A 176 -2.83 22.77 2.13
C GLY A 176 -3.12 21.46 1.38
N MET A 177 -2.21 21.05 0.51
CA MET A 177 -2.35 19.80 -0.25
C MET A 177 -2.19 18.58 0.66
N MET A 178 -2.85 17.50 0.27
CA MET A 178 -2.61 16.17 0.82
C MET A 178 -1.62 15.39 -0.05
N GLU A 179 -0.97 14.39 0.53
CA GLU A 179 -0.12 13.42 -0.14
C GLU A 179 -0.41 12.01 0.39
N PRO A 180 -0.12 10.96 -0.37
CA PRO A 180 -0.20 9.58 0.11
C PRO A 180 0.64 9.37 1.38
N ASN A 181 0.15 8.55 2.31
CA ASN A 181 0.87 8.23 3.54
C ASN A 181 1.93 7.17 3.27
N PHE A 182 2.99 7.53 2.57
CA PHE A 182 4.07 6.64 2.19
C PHE A 182 5.43 7.21 2.63
N GLN A 183 6.27 6.40 3.26
CA GLN A 183 7.51 6.85 3.90
C GLN A 183 8.60 7.21 2.88
N VAL A 184 8.57 8.45 2.39
CA VAL A 184 9.57 8.99 1.44
C VAL A 184 10.32 10.22 1.95
N HIS A 185 9.92 10.77 3.10
CA HIS A 185 10.55 11.95 3.71
C HIS A 185 10.28 12.05 5.22
N SER A 186 10.97 12.98 5.89
CA SER A 186 10.90 13.19 7.34
C SER A 186 9.54 13.67 7.87
N GLY A 187 8.65 14.17 7.00
CA GLY A 187 7.28 14.55 7.38
C GLY A 187 6.27 13.39 7.39
N PHE A 188 6.71 12.14 7.18
CA PHE A 188 5.87 10.95 7.23
C PHE A 188 5.28 10.77 8.64
N ILE A 189 3.98 10.51 8.71
CA ILE A 189 3.27 10.18 9.95
C ILE A 189 3.10 8.66 9.99
N PRO A 190 3.79 7.93 10.89
CA PRO A 190 3.59 6.50 11.05
C PRO A 190 2.17 6.19 11.53
N GLN A 191 1.64 5.04 11.13
CA GLN A 191 0.39 4.57 11.71
C GLN A 191 0.58 4.26 13.21
N GLU A 192 -0.29 4.82 14.07
CA GLU A 192 -0.20 4.67 15.53
C GLU A 192 -0.53 3.25 16.05
N LYS A 193 -0.98 2.34 15.18
CA LYS A 193 -1.45 0.97 15.52
C LYS A 193 -0.46 0.19 16.40
N ILE A 194 0.83 0.46 16.26
CA ILE A 194 1.95 -0.22 16.92
C ILE A 194 1.95 -0.13 18.45
N SER A 195 1.54 0.98 19.05
CA SER A 195 1.91 1.29 20.44
C SER A 195 1.31 0.32 21.45
N LYS A 196 0.06 -0.12 21.25
CA LYS A 196 -0.65 -0.95 22.22
C LYS A 196 -0.44 -2.44 22.01
N GLU A 197 -0.40 -2.92 20.76
CA GLU A 197 -0.27 -4.35 20.48
C GLU A 197 1.18 -4.86 20.51
N LEU A 198 2.16 -4.09 20.01
CA LEU A 198 3.57 -4.52 20.14
C LEU A 198 3.99 -4.54 21.62
N SER A 199 3.47 -3.62 22.44
CA SER A 199 3.65 -3.66 23.90
C SER A 199 3.03 -4.90 24.55
N ARG A 200 2.08 -5.57 23.90
CA ARG A 200 1.42 -6.80 24.38
C ARG A 200 2.10 -8.07 23.86
N ILE A 201 2.72 -8.00 22.68
CA ILE A 201 3.43 -9.13 22.04
C ILE A 201 4.86 -9.25 22.58
N PHE A 202 5.50 -8.14 22.94
CA PHE A 202 6.90 -8.09 23.35
C PHE A 202 7.13 -7.89 24.87
N ASN A 203 6.07 -7.80 25.68
CA ASN A 203 6.14 -7.87 27.16
C ASN A 203 5.42 -9.11 27.67
#